data_AF-A0A2T1CY58-F1
#
_entry.id   AF-A0A2T1CY58-F1
#
_cell.length_a   1.000
_cell.length_b   1.000
_cell.length_c   1.000
_cell.angle_alpha   90.00
_cell.angle_beta   90.00
_cell.angle_gamma   90.00
#
_symmetry.space_group_name_H-M   'P 1'
#
loop_
_entity.id
_entity.type
_entity.pdbx_description
1 polymer ?
#
loop_
_entity_poly.entity_id
_entity_poly.type
_entity_poly.pdbx_seq_one_letter_code
_entity_poly.pdbx_strand_id
1 'polypeptide(L)'
;MVAISLTKGSVSLSLNDVWHALLRQGSNINQTIVWELRLPRILAAVTVGAALGMSGALLQGMLRNSLADPFLLGISAGAGLVVVVLVTLNVLQLWIPIAAWVGAILTTALVYFLARTPSGIAIER
;
A
#
# COMPACT_ATOMS: atom_id res chain seq x y z
N MET A 1 -7.12 -6.56 -15.84
CA MET A 1 -7.67 -6.16 -14.52
C MET A 1 -8.03 -4.66 -14.45
N VAL A 2 -7.15 -3.74 -14.88
CA VAL A 2 -7.43 -2.28 -14.87
C VAL A 2 -8.74 -1.91 -15.60
N ALA A 3 -8.93 -2.34 -16.84
CA ALA A 3 -10.15 -2.06 -17.60
C ALA A 3 -11.43 -2.62 -16.94
N ILE A 4 -11.34 -3.78 -16.27
CA ILE A 4 -12.45 -4.40 -15.54
C ILE A 4 -12.72 -3.64 -14.23
N SER A 5 -11.68 -3.13 -13.58
CA SER A 5 -11.81 -2.31 -12.37
C SER A 5 -12.39 -0.93 -12.65
N LEU A 6 -12.29 -0.43 -13.88
CA LEU A 6 -12.93 0.82 -14.30
C LEU A 6 -14.43 0.67 -14.54
N THR A 7 -14.90 -0.53 -14.89
CA THR A 7 -16.32 -0.79 -15.19
C THR A 7 -17.07 -1.30 -13.97
N LYS A 8 -16.43 -2.13 -13.14
CA LYS A 8 -17.01 -2.64 -11.88
C LYS A 8 -16.81 -1.66 -10.71
N GLY A 9 -17.91 -1.27 -10.06
CA GLY A 9 -17.92 -0.42 -8.88
C GLY A 9 -19.34 -0.27 -8.31
N SER A 10 -19.53 0.60 -7.32
CA SER A 10 -20.84 0.91 -6.72
C SER A 10 -21.86 1.45 -7.73
N VAL A 11 -21.37 2.02 -8.84
CA VAL A 11 -22.16 2.41 -10.01
C VAL A 11 -21.66 1.60 -11.20
N SER A 12 -22.52 0.80 -11.84
CA SER A 12 -22.12 0.09 -13.06
C SER A 12 -22.01 1.08 -14.21
N LEU A 13 -20.80 1.23 -14.76
CA LEU A 13 -20.52 2.05 -15.93
C LEU A 13 -20.24 1.13 -17.11
N SER A 14 -20.87 1.40 -18.26
CA SER A 14 -20.53 0.68 -19.50
C SER A 14 -19.12 1.04 -19.96
N LEU A 15 -18.53 0.23 -20.84
CA LEU A 15 -17.22 0.55 -21.44
C LEU A 15 -17.23 1.92 -22.14
N ASN A 16 -18.37 2.26 -22.74
CA ASN A 16 -18.53 3.51 -23.47
C ASN A 16 -18.60 4.71 -22.51
N ASP A 17 -19.29 4.57 -21.38
CA ASP A 17 -19.36 5.61 -20.35
C ASP A 17 -18.00 5.90 -19.73
N VAL A 18 -17.18 4.86 -19.52
CA VAL A 18 -15.81 5.01 -19.04
C VAL A 18 -14.95 5.74 -20.07
N TRP A 19 -15.07 5.39 -21.35
CA TRP A 19 -14.32 6.05 -22.42
C TRP A 19 -14.66 7.53 -22.55
N HIS A 20 -15.96 7.86 -22.54
CA HIS A 20 -16.40 9.26 -22.55
C HIS A 20 -15.97 10.00 -21.28
N ALA A 21 -16.10 9.39 -20.09
CA ALA A 21 -15.67 9.99 -18.83
C ALA A 21 -14.15 10.27 -18.80
N LEU A 22 -13.33 9.38 -19.36
CA LEU A 22 -11.89 9.58 -19.51
C LEU A 22 -11.57 10.77 -20.43
N LEU A 23 -12.33 10.93 -21.53
CA LEU A 23 -12.22 12.07 -22.42
C LEU A 23 -12.88 13.36 -21.87
N ARG A 24 -13.35 13.35 -20.62
CA ARG A 24 -14.12 14.44 -19.98
C ARG A 24 -15.38 14.84 -20.78
N GLN A 25 -15.98 13.85 -21.43
CA GLN A 25 -17.22 13.97 -22.18
C GLN A 25 -18.34 13.23 -21.43
N GLY A 26 -19.59 13.65 -21.65
CA GLY A 26 -20.77 13.05 -21.00
C GLY A 26 -21.02 13.54 -19.58
N SER A 27 -21.69 12.71 -18.76
CA SER A 27 -22.16 13.09 -17.41
C SER A 27 -21.01 13.48 -16.47
N ASN A 28 -21.13 14.66 -15.83
CA ASN A 28 -20.17 15.14 -14.82
C ASN A 28 -19.99 14.13 -13.67
N ILE A 29 -21.05 13.44 -13.26
CA ILE A 29 -20.99 12.42 -12.19
C ILE A 29 -20.07 11.26 -12.61
N ASN A 30 -20.19 10.78 -13.85
CA ASN A 30 -19.36 9.69 -14.34
C ASN A 30 -17.89 10.11 -14.47
N GLN A 31 -17.65 11.36 -14.86
CA GLN A 31 -16.30 11.94 -14.90
C GLN A 31 -15.66 11.98 -13.51
N THR A 32 -16.36 12.52 -12.50
CA THR A 32 -15.89 12.55 -11.11
C THR A 32 -15.61 11.14 -10.59
N ILE A 33 -16.52 10.20 -10.81
CA ILE A 33 -16.34 8.80 -10.37
C ILE A 33 -15.07 8.19 -10.99
N VAL A 34 -14.84 8.38 -12.28
CA VAL A 34 -13.67 7.81 -12.96
C VAL A 34 -12.39 8.50 -12.53
N TRP A 35 -12.33 9.83 -12.58
CA TRP A 35 -11.11 10.61 -12.35
C TRP A 35 -10.73 10.78 -10.87
N GLU A 36 -11.70 11.00 -9.99
CA GLU A 36 -11.42 11.33 -8.59
C GLU A 36 -11.51 10.12 -7.66
N LEU A 37 -12.27 9.08 -8.01
CA LEU A 37 -12.44 7.90 -7.16
C LEU A 37 -11.74 6.65 -7.72
N ARG A 38 -12.01 6.26 -8.97
CA ARG A 38 -11.53 4.97 -9.51
C ARG A 38 -10.07 5.01 -9.93
N LEU A 39 -9.69 6.00 -10.73
CA LEU A 39 -8.36 6.08 -11.32
C LEU A 39 -7.26 6.19 -10.25
N PRO A 40 -7.37 7.06 -9.21
CA PRO A 40 -6.38 7.12 -8.14
C PRO A 40 -6.27 5.80 -7.37
N ARG A 41 -7.40 5.15 -7.09
CA ARG A 41 -7.43 3.86 -6.40
C ARG A 41 -6.79 2.72 -7.20
N ILE A 42 -7.02 2.68 -8.51
CA ILE A 42 -6.42 1.67 -9.39
C ILE A 42 -4.91 1.88 -9.47
N LEU A 43 -4.46 3.13 -9.62
CA LEU A 43 -3.03 3.45 -9.61
C LEU A 43 -2.37 3.05 -8.28
N ALA A 44 -3.01 3.35 -7.15
CA ALA A 44 -2.54 2.91 -5.83
C ALA A 44 -2.48 1.38 -5.74
N ALA A 45 -3.51 0.66 -6.18
CA ALA A 45 -3.52 -0.81 -6.13
C ALA A 45 -2.42 -1.44 -7.00
N VAL A 46 -2.19 -0.92 -8.21
CA VAL A 46 -1.14 -1.42 -9.11
C VAL A 46 0.25 -1.14 -8.55
N THR A 47 0.50 0.08 -8.07
CA THR A 47 1.81 0.49 -7.53
C THR A 47 2.14 -0.23 -6.23
N VAL A 48 1.20 -0.29 -5.28
CA VAL A 48 1.38 -1.03 -4.02
C VAL A 48 1.53 -2.52 -4.28
N GLY A 49 0.71 -3.11 -5.16
CA GLY A 49 0.82 -4.53 -5.51
C GLY A 49 2.17 -4.89 -6.14
N ALA A 50 2.67 -4.05 -7.06
CA ALA A 50 3.99 -4.24 -7.66
C ALA A 50 5.11 -4.10 -6.62
N ALA A 51 5.03 -3.11 -5.74
CA ALA A 51 6.02 -2.90 -4.68
C ALA A 51 6.07 -4.08 -3.68
N LEU A 52 4.90 -4.58 -3.25
CA LEU A 52 4.81 -5.74 -2.36
C LEU A 52 5.32 -7.01 -3.05
N GLY A 53 4.97 -7.23 -4.33
CA GLY A 53 5.47 -8.36 -5.10
C GLY A 53 7.00 -8.35 -5.25
N MET A 54 7.58 -7.19 -5.56
CA MET A 54 9.04 -7.03 -5.61
C MET A 54 9.70 -7.25 -4.25
N SER A 55 9.15 -6.66 -3.18
CA SER A 55 9.69 -6.82 -1.82
C SER A 55 9.65 -8.28 -1.36
N GLY A 56 8.55 -8.99 -1.61
CA GLY A 56 8.43 -10.42 -1.34
C GLY A 56 9.45 -11.24 -2.12
N ALA A 57 9.58 -11.03 -3.44
CA ALA A 57 10.54 -11.76 -4.27
C ALA A 57 12.00 -11.53 -3.83
N LEU A 58 12.35 -10.29 -3.46
CA LEU A 58 13.68 -9.94 -2.95
C LEU A 58 13.97 -10.65 -1.61
N LEU A 59 13.05 -10.59 -0.65
CA LEU A 59 13.23 -11.23 0.65
C LEU A 59 13.28 -12.75 0.56
N GLN A 60 12.38 -13.34 -0.23
CA GLN A 60 12.40 -14.79 -0.49
C GLN A 60 13.71 -15.22 -1.16
N GLY A 61 14.26 -14.42 -2.07
CA GLY A 61 15.56 -14.67 -2.70
C GLY A 61 16.75 -14.53 -1.74
N MET A 62 16.74 -13.50 -0.89
CA MET A 62 17.79 -13.28 0.12
C MET A 62 17.81 -14.37 1.19
N LEU A 63 16.63 -14.73 1.69
CA LEU A 63 16.48 -15.73 2.75
C LEU A 63 16.45 -17.17 2.22
N ARG A 64 16.37 -17.33 0.89
CA ARG A 64 16.18 -18.63 0.21
C ARG A 64 15.03 -19.43 0.80
N ASN A 65 13.98 -18.73 1.22
CA ASN A 65 12.81 -19.29 1.88
C ASN A 65 11.55 -18.69 1.23
N SER A 66 10.79 -19.51 0.51
CA SER A 66 9.57 -19.10 -0.19
C SER A 66 8.42 -18.73 0.75
N LEU A 67 8.54 -19.04 2.04
CA LEU A 67 7.58 -18.64 3.07
C LEU A 67 7.92 -17.29 3.72
N ALA A 68 9.05 -16.68 3.38
CA ALA A 68 9.42 -15.38 3.91
C ALA A 68 8.47 -14.28 3.43
N ASP A 69 7.97 -13.50 4.38
CA ASP A 69 7.01 -12.42 4.16
C ASP A 69 7.63 -11.06 4.53
N PRO A 70 7.42 -10.00 3.72
CA PRO A 70 7.96 -8.66 3.99
C PRO A 70 7.51 -8.03 5.31
N PHE A 71 6.39 -8.44 5.86
CA PHE A 71 5.87 -7.95 7.13
C PHE A 71 6.59 -8.52 8.37
N LEU A 72 7.49 -9.50 8.21
CA LEU A 72 8.30 -10.06 9.30
C LEU A 72 9.15 -9.01 10.05
N LEU A 73 9.50 -7.89 9.41
CA LEU A 73 10.29 -6.81 9.99
C LEU A 73 9.48 -5.85 10.90
N GLY A 74 8.24 -6.18 11.24
CA GLY A 74 7.38 -5.37 12.11
C GLY A 74 6.83 -4.10 11.46
N ILE A 75 7.00 -3.93 10.14
CA ILE A 75 6.57 -2.75 9.35
C ILE A 75 5.07 -2.46 9.58
N SER A 76 4.23 -3.48 9.48
CA SER A 76 2.77 -3.35 9.62
C SER A 76 2.36 -2.96 11.04
N ALA A 77 2.97 -3.59 12.05
CA ALA A 77 2.70 -3.30 13.45
C ALA A 77 3.11 -1.86 13.82
N GLY A 78 4.28 -1.41 13.36
CA GLY A 78 4.79 -0.05 13.59
C GLY A 78 3.91 1.03 12.96
N ALA A 79 3.53 0.83 11.69
CA ALA A 79 2.60 1.72 11.01
C ALA A 79 1.24 1.77 11.72
N GLY A 80 0.67 0.60 12.03
CA GLY A 80 -0.62 0.47 12.68
C GLY A 80 -0.67 1.14 14.06
N LEU A 81 0.38 0.98 14.87
CA LEU A 81 0.49 1.64 16.17
C LEU A 81 0.39 3.16 16.04
N VAL A 82 1.16 3.76 15.13
CA VAL A 82 1.12 5.21 14.92
C VAL A 82 -0.24 5.67 14.43
N VAL A 83 -0.86 4.94 13.49
CA VAL A 83 -2.22 5.25 13.01
C VAL A 83 -3.21 5.23 14.16
N VAL A 84 -3.20 4.18 14.99
CA VAL A 84 -4.13 4.06 16.13
C VAL A 84 -3.94 5.22 17.10
N VAL A 85 -2.70 5.57 17.46
CA VAL A 85 -2.40 6.70 18.36
C VAL A 85 -2.88 8.03 17.78
N LEU A 86 -2.66 8.29 16.48
CA LEU A 86 -3.07 9.56 15.88
C LEU A 86 -4.60 9.67 15.76
N VAL A 87 -5.28 8.57 15.42
CA VAL A 87 -6.73 8.54 15.33
C VAL A 87 -7.37 8.71 16.70
N THR A 88 -6.84 8.07 17.75
CA THR A 88 -7.37 8.22 19.11
C THR A 88 -7.16 9.62 19.67
N LEU A 89 -6.06 10.28 19.31
CA LEU A 89 -5.78 11.67 19.68
C LEU A 89 -6.46 12.71 18.76
N ASN A 90 -7.26 12.27 17.79
CA ASN A 90 -7.96 13.12 16.82
C ASN A 90 -7.04 14.11 16.08
N VAL A 91 -5.85 13.63 15.71
CA VAL A 91 -4.89 14.41 14.90
C VAL A 91 -5.37 14.48 13.45
N LEU A 92 -5.07 15.60 12.78
CA LEU A 92 -5.43 15.87 11.39
C LEU A 92 -5.14 14.68 10.46
N GLN A 93 -6.19 14.21 9.79
CA GLN A 93 -6.20 13.01 8.93
C GLN A 93 -5.17 13.07 7.78
N LEU A 94 -4.78 14.28 7.37
CA LEU A 94 -3.77 14.51 6.33
C LEU A 94 -2.38 13.99 6.70
N TRP A 95 -2.02 13.97 7.98
CA TRP A 95 -0.69 13.57 8.45
C TRP A 95 -0.54 12.06 8.69
N ILE A 96 -1.66 11.35 8.77
CA ILE A 96 -1.70 9.92 9.11
C ILE A 96 -0.80 9.08 8.17
N PRO A 97 -0.83 9.24 6.82
CA PRO A 97 -0.01 8.41 5.94
C PRO A 97 1.49 8.60 6.19
N ILE A 98 1.94 9.85 6.36
CA ILE A 98 3.36 10.17 6.59
C ILE A 98 3.81 9.63 7.95
N ALA A 99 3.00 9.84 8.98
CA ALA A 99 3.32 9.37 10.31
C ALA A 99 3.32 7.83 10.41
N ALA A 100 2.38 7.16 9.75
CA ALA A 100 2.36 5.69 9.64
C ALA A 100 3.63 5.16 8.97
N TRP A 101 4.08 5.82 7.90
CA TRP A 101 5.33 5.48 7.22
C TRP A 101 6.56 5.67 8.12
N VAL A 102 6.63 6.77 8.88
CA VAL A 102 7.70 7.00 9.87
C VAL A 102 7.68 5.91 10.95
N GLY A 103 6.50 5.56 11.48
CA GLY A 103 6.34 4.50 12.47
C GLY A 103 6.82 3.14 11.95
N ALA A 104 6.55 2.83 10.68
CA ALA A 104 7.02 1.63 10.02
C ALA A 104 8.55 1.58 9.96
N ILE A 105 9.19 2.67 9.51
CA ILE A 105 10.66 2.77 9.42
C ILE A 105 11.32 2.64 10.78
N LEU A 106 10.82 3.36 11.78
CA LEU A 106 11.37 3.32 13.14
C LEU A 106 11.31 1.91 13.72
N THR A 107 10.19 1.21 13.50
CA THR A 107 10.02 -0.17 13.99
C THR A 107 10.95 -1.13 13.27
N THR A 108 11.10 -1.03 11.95
CA THR A 108 12.05 -1.85 11.20
C THR A 108 13.50 -1.58 11.60
N ALA A 109 13.88 -0.31 11.80
CA ALA A 109 15.20 0.03 12.30
C ALA A 109 15.44 -0.57 13.70
N LEU A 110 14.46 -0.47 14.59
CA LEU A 110 14.53 -1.05 15.93
C LEU A 110 14.74 -2.57 15.89
N VAL A 111 13.93 -3.29 15.10
CA VAL A 111 14.05 -4.75 14.93
C VAL A 111 15.42 -5.10 14.34
N TYR A 112 15.89 -4.36 13.35
CA TYR A 112 17.20 -4.57 12.75
C TYR A 112 18.35 -4.39 13.76
N PHE A 113 18.31 -3.32 14.57
CA PHE A 113 19.35 -3.09 15.59
C PHE A 113 19.32 -4.12 16.71
N LEU A 114 18.13 -4.61 17.10
CA LEU A 114 17.99 -5.67 18.10
C LEU A 114 18.49 -7.03 17.59
N ALA A 115 18.25 -7.34 16.32
CA ALA A 115 18.70 -8.58 15.69
C ALA A 115 20.20 -8.58 15.35
N ARG A 116 20.88 -7.43 15.46
CA ARG A 116 22.29 -7.29 15.10
C ARG A 116 23.18 -7.73 16.27
N THR A 117 23.86 -8.87 16.10
CA THR A 117 24.86 -9.39 17.04
C THR A 117 26.28 -8.96 16.59
N PRO A 118 27.29 -8.85 17.48
CA PRO A 118 28.66 -8.48 17.11
C PRO A 118 29.33 -9.38 16.05
N SER A 119 28.83 -10.60 15.87
CA SER A 119 29.29 -11.59 14.88
C SER A 119 28.51 -11.60 13.56
N GLY A 120 27.52 -10.70 13.39
CA GLY A 120 26.64 -10.64 12.21
C GLY A 120 25.16 -10.83 12.56
N ILE A 121 24.30 -10.78 11.56
CA ILE A 121 22.86 -11.08 11.72
C ILE A 121 22.75 -12.60 11.82
N ALA A 122 22.26 -13.10 12.95
CA ALA A 122 22.03 -14.53 13.15
C ALA A 122 20.87 -14.98 12.24
N ILE A 123 21.20 -15.46 11.04
CA ILE A 123 20.28 -16.22 10.21
C ILE A 123 20.31 -17.64 10.79
N GLU A 124 19.42 -17.92 11.73
CA GLU A 124 19.16 -19.32 12.13
C GLU A 124 18.77 -20.09 10.85
N ARG A 125 19.57 -21.10 10.53
CA ARG A 125 19.40 -21.95 9.34
C ARG A 125 18.19 -22.87 9.49
#